data_AF-A0A8C6NFR1-F1
#
_entry.id   AF-A0A8C6NFR1-F1
#
_cell.length_a   1.000
_cell.length_b   1.000
_cell.length_c   1.000
_cell.angle_alpha   90.00
_cell.angle_beta   90.00
_cell.angle_gamma   90.00
#
_symmetry.space_group_name_H-M   'P 1'
#
loop_
_entity.id
_entity.type
_entity.pdbx_description
1 polymer ?
#
loop_
_entity_poly.entity_id
_entity_poly.type
_entity_poly.pdbx_seq_one_letter_code
_entity_poly.pdbx_strand_id
1 'polypeptide(L)'
;MTNDSDATGLCAEDDVIAYNEFLKWKEKKLEHKDFDLDAGHSFCQWQCCLQMGLYLNQLLGSPLPEPDLSRLYTGTLVHRLFQELKSTPSVENLFSSSPKMTQLYQDLLNTMESTVPPDFFQKIKTKSESCKKKKASGTSYCSYLSLL
;
A
#
# COMPACT_ATOMS: atom_id res chain seq x y z
N MET A 1 28.55 3.98 -59.27
CA MET A 1 27.29 4.72 -59.09
C MET A 1 26.56 4.09 -57.93
N THR A 2 26.27 4.95 -56.96
CA THR A 2 25.51 4.81 -55.72
C THR A 2 24.28 3.89 -55.84
N ASN A 3 24.03 3.10 -54.79
CA ASN A 3 22.78 3.13 -54.03
C ASN A 3 22.97 2.27 -52.75
N ASP A 4 23.57 2.93 -51.77
CA ASP A 4 23.24 2.76 -50.36
C ASP A 4 21.81 3.30 -50.13
N SER A 5 21.16 2.90 -49.03
CA SER A 5 19.77 3.19 -48.63
C SER A 5 18.71 2.19 -49.12
N ASP A 6 18.39 1.22 -48.26
CA ASP A 6 17.04 1.11 -47.68
C ASP A 6 17.03 0.08 -46.53
N ALA A 7 17.73 0.36 -45.43
CA ALA A 7 17.70 -0.46 -44.22
C ALA A 7 17.14 0.30 -43.00
N THR A 8 16.70 1.55 -43.21
CA THR A 8 16.32 2.47 -42.14
C THR A 8 14.80 2.47 -41.88
N GLY A 9 13.99 1.91 -42.79
CA GLY A 9 12.53 1.80 -42.71
C GLY A 9 12.01 0.39 -42.43
N LEU A 10 12.79 -0.46 -41.77
CA LEU A 10 12.31 -1.73 -41.18
C LEU A 10 12.39 -1.70 -39.65
N CYS A 11 13.41 -1.03 -39.10
CA CYS A 11 13.62 -0.93 -37.66
C CYS A 11 12.51 -0.12 -36.96
N ALA A 12 12.03 0.96 -37.57
CA ALA A 12 11.02 1.83 -36.98
C ALA A 12 9.62 1.17 -36.97
N GLU A 13 9.32 0.38 -38.00
CA GLU A 13 8.08 -0.34 -38.19
C GLU A 13 7.99 -1.51 -37.20
N ASP A 14 9.08 -2.27 -37.05
CA ASP A 14 9.20 -3.33 -36.06
C ASP A 14 9.13 -2.79 -34.62
N ASP A 15 9.76 -1.63 -34.34
CA ASP A 15 9.68 -0.93 -33.05
C ASP A 15 8.25 -0.49 -32.71
N VAL A 16 7.52 0.04 -33.71
CA VAL A 16 6.12 0.44 -33.56
C VAL A 16 5.23 -0.79 -33.31
N ILE A 17 5.46 -1.90 -34.00
CA ILE A 17 4.72 -3.15 -33.77
C ILE A 17 4.98 -3.66 -32.35
N ALA A 18 6.23 -3.69 -31.90
CA ALA A 18 6.60 -4.12 -30.55
C ALA A 18 5.96 -3.23 -29.47
N TYR A 19 5.94 -1.90 -29.66
CA TYR A 19 5.29 -0.97 -28.75
C TYR A 19 3.77 -1.18 -28.67
N ASN A 20 3.11 -1.40 -29.80
CA ASN A 20 1.66 -1.64 -29.85
C ASN A 20 1.28 -2.98 -29.18
N GLU A 21 2.06 -4.03 -29.38
CA GLU A 21 1.85 -5.32 -28.70
C GLU A 21 2.07 -5.20 -27.18
N PHE A 22 3.06 -4.40 -26.74
CA PHE A 22 3.23 -4.08 -25.33
C PHE A 22 2.03 -3.33 -24.75
N LEU A 23 1.45 -2.37 -25.48
CA LEU A 23 0.25 -1.67 -25.03
C LEU A 23 -0.96 -2.60 -24.88
N LYS A 24 -1.21 -3.47 -25.86
CA LYS A 24 -2.27 -4.50 -25.77
C LYS A 24 -2.06 -5.44 -24.59
N TRP A 25 -0.82 -5.88 -24.37
CA TRP A 25 -0.48 -6.71 -23.20
C TRP A 25 -0.72 -5.96 -21.88
N LYS A 26 -0.32 -4.70 -21.80
CA LYS A 26 -0.50 -3.87 -20.61
C LYS A 26 -1.99 -3.67 -20.31
N GLU A 27 -2.79 -3.38 -21.33
CA GLU A 27 -4.25 -3.19 -21.20
C GLU A 27 -4.93 -4.50 -20.74
N LYS A 28 -4.62 -5.63 -21.39
CA LYS A 28 -5.10 -6.96 -20.98
C LYS A 28 -4.68 -7.33 -19.55
N LYS A 29 -3.48 -6.93 -19.12
CA LYS A 29 -2.99 -7.20 -17.76
C LYS A 29 -3.62 -6.28 -16.71
N LEU A 30 -3.99 -5.06 -17.11
CA LEU A 30 -4.69 -4.09 -16.25
C LEU A 30 -6.18 -4.45 -16.09
N GLU A 31 -6.83 -5.00 -17.12
CA GLU A 31 -8.23 -5.43 -17.05
C GLU A 31 -8.47 -6.61 -16.09
N HIS A 32 -7.43 -7.34 -15.70
CA HIS A 32 -7.55 -8.50 -14.80
C HIS A 32 -7.00 -8.29 -13.38
N LYS A 33 -6.61 -7.06 -13.03
CA LYS A 33 -6.09 -6.77 -11.70
C LYS A 33 -6.92 -5.69 -11.04
N ASP A 34 -8.04 -6.10 -10.44
CA ASP A 34 -8.81 -5.25 -9.55
C ASP A 34 -7.85 -4.59 -8.56
N PHE A 35 -7.83 -3.26 -8.56
CA PHE A 35 -7.09 -2.49 -7.59
C PHE A 35 -7.74 -2.72 -6.22
N ASP A 36 -6.99 -3.31 -5.29
CA ASP A 36 -7.44 -3.58 -3.92
C ASP A 36 -7.60 -2.24 -3.19
N LEU A 37 -8.80 -1.66 -3.31
CA LEU A 37 -9.15 -0.36 -2.75
C LEU A 37 -9.04 -0.37 -1.21
N ASP A 38 -9.39 -1.50 -0.58
CA ASP A 38 -9.29 -1.66 0.87
C ASP A 38 -7.83 -1.65 1.33
N ALA A 39 -6.94 -2.33 0.59
CA ALA A 39 -5.50 -2.23 0.81
C ALA A 39 -5.01 -0.79 0.62
N GLY A 40 -5.45 -0.11 -0.44
CA GLY A 40 -5.13 1.30 -0.70
C GLY A 40 -5.52 2.22 0.46
N HIS A 41 -6.74 2.11 0.97
CA HIS A 41 -7.21 2.86 2.13
C HIS A 41 -6.42 2.54 3.40
N SER A 42 -6.14 1.25 3.64
CA SER A 42 -5.34 0.81 4.79
C SER A 42 -3.92 1.39 4.72
N PHE A 43 -3.33 1.49 3.54
CA PHE A 43 -2.04 2.13 3.35
C PHE A 43 -2.08 3.61 3.64
N CYS A 44 -3.07 4.35 3.15
CA CYS A 44 -3.22 5.77 3.49
C CYS A 44 -3.32 5.97 5.01
N GLN A 45 -4.12 5.15 5.69
CA GLN A 45 -4.25 5.23 7.16
C GLN A 45 -2.93 4.94 7.87
N TRP A 46 -2.24 3.87 7.46
CA TRP A 46 -0.92 3.53 8.02
C TRP A 46 0.10 4.66 7.79
N GLN A 47 0.13 5.26 6.60
CA GLN A 47 1.02 6.38 6.30
C GLN A 47 0.73 7.61 7.18
N CYS A 48 -0.55 7.96 7.35
CA CYS A 48 -0.95 9.06 8.25
C CYS A 48 -0.53 8.79 9.69
N CYS A 49 -0.78 7.59 10.21
CA CYS A 49 -0.38 7.22 11.57
C CYS A 49 1.14 7.27 11.76
N LEU A 50 1.89 6.73 10.80
CA LEU A 50 3.35 6.76 10.81
C LEU A 50 3.89 8.19 10.78
N GLN A 51 3.33 9.05 9.93
CA GLN A 51 3.72 10.46 9.84
C GLN A 51 3.50 11.19 11.17
N MET A 52 2.36 10.96 11.83
CA MET A 52 2.11 11.53 13.17
C MET A 52 3.08 10.99 14.22
N GLY A 53 3.43 9.70 14.16
CA GLY A 53 4.45 9.10 15.02
C GLY A 53 5.84 9.73 14.84
N LEU A 54 6.20 10.09 13.61
CA LEU A 54 7.46 10.79 13.32
C LEU A 54 7.46 12.20 13.90
N TYR A 55 6.38 12.96 13.74
CA TYR A 55 6.27 14.28 14.36
C TYR A 55 6.33 14.22 15.89
N LEU A 56 5.68 13.22 16.48
CA LEU A 56 5.77 13.00 17.93
C LEU A 56 7.21 12.67 18.35
N ASN A 57 7.90 11.79 17.61
CA ASN A 57 9.30 11.47 17.87
C ASN A 57 10.16 12.74 17.86
N GLN A 58 9.99 13.60 16.85
CA GLN A 58 10.72 14.87 16.74
C GLN A 58 10.39 15.84 17.89
N LEU A 59 9.11 15.95 18.26
CA LEU A 59 8.67 16.81 19.36
C LEU A 59 9.30 16.39 20.71
N LEU A 60 9.55 15.09 20.89
CA LEU A 60 10.19 14.53 22.07
C LEU A 60 11.73 14.59 22.03
N GLY A 61 12.32 15.23 21.02
CA GLY A 61 13.78 15.33 20.87
C GLY A 61 14.41 14.11 20.21
N SER A 62 13.67 13.40 19.37
CA SER A 62 14.10 12.21 18.60
C SER A 62 14.67 11.06 19.45
N PRO A 63 13.92 10.56 20.45
CA PRO A 63 14.35 9.43 21.27
C PRO A 63 14.51 8.12 20.47
N LEU A 64 13.83 7.99 19.32
CA LEU A 64 13.96 6.86 18.42
C LEU A 64 14.70 7.26 17.13
N PRO A 65 15.50 6.35 16.55
CA PRO A 65 16.15 6.59 15.26
C PRO A 65 15.10 6.79 14.16
N GLU A 66 15.27 7.82 13.34
CA GLU A 66 14.37 8.08 12.22
C GLU A 66 14.54 7.01 11.12
N PRO A 67 13.43 6.47 10.59
CA PRO A 67 13.47 5.50 9.50
C PRO A 67 13.77 6.20 8.15
N ASP A 68 14.31 5.44 7.20
CA ASP A 68 14.44 5.89 5.82
C ASP A 68 13.06 5.93 5.13
N LEU A 69 12.48 7.13 5.06
CA LEU A 69 11.15 7.37 4.51
C LEU A 69 11.05 7.03 3.01
N SER A 70 12.15 7.17 2.26
CA SER A 70 12.16 6.85 0.83
C SER A 70 11.94 5.36 0.60
N ARG A 71 12.60 4.53 1.41
CA ARG A 71 12.42 3.08 1.41
C ARG A 71 11.08 2.70 2.03
N LEU A 72 10.67 3.34 3.12
CA LEU A 72 9.47 2.98 3.87
C LEU A 72 8.18 3.30 3.11
N TYR A 73 8.12 4.40 2.36
CA TYR A 73 6.99 4.77 1.50
C TYR A 73 7.08 4.21 0.08
N THR A 74 8.00 3.26 -0.17
CA THR A 74 8.04 2.57 -1.45
C THR A 74 6.81 1.67 -1.59
N GLY A 75 5.88 2.03 -2.48
CA GLY A 75 4.62 1.31 -2.67
C GLY A 75 4.79 -0.19 -2.96
N THR A 76 5.84 -0.58 -3.68
CA THR A 76 6.15 -1.99 -3.94
C THR A 76 6.53 -2.76 -2.67
N LEU A 77 7.28 -2.14 -1.76
CA LEU A 77 7.71 -2.76 -0.51
C LEU A 77 6.51 -2.96 0.41
N VAL A 78 5.73 -1.90 0.63
CA VAL A 78 4.56 -1.92 1.51
C VAL A 78 3.50 -2.88 0.99
N HIS A 79 3.24 -2.86 -0.33
CA HIS A 79 2.30 -3.80 -0.94
C HIS A 79 2.76 -5.25 -0.78
N ARG A 80 4.06 -5.55 -0.96
CA ARG A 80 4.57 -6.91 -0.74
C ARG A 80 4.40 -7.31 0.72
N LEU A 81 4.82 -6.47 1.65
CA LEU A 81 4.69 -6.72 3.09
C LEU A 81 3.23 -6.99 3.49
N PHE A 82 2.29 -6.22 2.97
CA PHE A 82 0.86 -6.43 3.21
C PHE A 82 0.38 -7.80 2.71
N GLN A 83 0.80 -8.22 1.52
CA GLN A 83 0.43 -9.53 1.00
C GLN A 83 1.03 -10.66 1.85
N GLU A 84 2.30 -10.54 2.26
CA GLU A 84 2.95 -11.50 3.16
C GLU A 84 2.22 -11.58 4.51
N LEU A 85 1.90 -10.44 5.12
CA LEU A 85 1.13 -10.37 6.37
C LEU A 85 -0.26 -10.99 6.23
N LYS A 86 -0.93 -10.77 5.10
CA LYS A 86 -2.26 -11.33 4.80
C LYS A 86 -2.21 -12.85 4.61
N SER A 87 -1.11 -13.39 4.06
CA SER A 87 -0.92 -14.82 3.86
C SER A 87 -0.35 -15.56 5.06
N THR A 88 0.24 -14.84 6.02
CA THR A 88 0.92 -15.45 7.17
C THR A 88 -0.11 -15.83 8.24
N PRO A 89 -0.10 -17.08 8.77
CA PRO A 89 -1.07 -17.51 9.78
C PRO A 89 -0.86 -16.86 11.16
N SER A 90 0.33 -16.32 11.44
CA SER A 90 0.66 -15.61 12.68
C SER A 90 1.82 -14.65 12.45
N VAL A 91 1.70 -13.41 12.92
CA VAL A 91 2.69 -12.34 12.75
C VAL A 91 3.98 -12.60 13.53
N GLU A 92 3.93 -13.43 14.56
CA GLU A 92 5.11 -13.88 15.30
C GLU A 92 6.07 -14.68 14.42
N ASN A 93 5.55 -15.39 13.40
CA ASN A 93 6.38 -16.12 12.44
C ASN A 93 7.19 -15.18 11.54
N LEU A 94 6.74 -13.94 11.32
CA LEU A 94 7.46 -12.93 10.55
C LEU A 94 8.78 -12.55 11.23
N PHE A 95 8.76 -12.53 12.57
CA PHE A 95 9.92 -12.19 13.40
C PHE A 95 10.64 -13.42 13.95
N SER A 96 10.32 -14.62 13.46
CA SER A 96 10.93 -15.88 13.91
C SER A 96 12.47 -15.87 13.86
N SER A 97 13.05 -15.11 12.93
CA SER A 97 14.51 -14.95 12.80
C SER A 97 15.13 -13.95 13.79
N SER A 98 14.31 -13.24 14.59
CA SER A 98 14.76 -12.21 15.54
C SER A 98 13.92 -12.23 16.84
N PRO A 99 14.38 -12.93 17.89
CA PRO A 99 13.69 -13.00 19.17
C PRO A 99 13.45 -11.62 19.81
N LYS A 100 14.38 -10.69 19.62
CA LYS A 100 14.26 -9.30 20.11
C LYS A 100 13.08 -8.58 19.46
N MET A 101 12.86 -8.78 18.16
CA MET A 101 11.78 -8.13 17.43
C MET A 101 10.43 -8.73 17.78
N THR A 102 10.37 -10.05 17.98
CA THR A 102 9.18 -10.73 18.51
C THR A 102 8.82 -10.18 19.89
N GLN A 103 9.79 -10.03 20.79
CA GLN A 103 9.54 -9.50 22.14
C GLN A 103 9.01 -8.08 22.09
N LEU A 104 9.67 -7.19 21.32
CA LEU A 104 9.23 -5.79 21.17
C LEU A 104 7.80 -5.70 20.62
N TYR A 105 7.46 -6.54 19.64
CA TYR A 105 6.10 -6.60 19.10
C TYR A 105 5.09 -7.00 20.16
N GLN A 106 5.38 -8.04 20.95
CA GLN A 106 4.49 -8.49 22.03
C GLN A 106 4.35 -7.42 23.13
N ASP A 107 5.44 -6.77 23.53
CA ASP A 107 5.41 -5.71 24.54
C ASP A 107 4.53 -4.53 24.07
N LEU A 108 4.67 -4.12 22.81
CA LEU A 108 3.84 -3.07 22.22
C LEU A 108 2.37 -3.48 22.14
N LEU A 109 2.09 -4.71 21.69
CA LEU A 109 0.74 -5.24 21.57
C LEU A 109 0.05 -5.31 22.93
N ASN A 110 0.72 -5.88 23.93
CA ASN A 110 0.21 -5.96 25.31
C ASN A 110 -0.04 -4.57 25.91
N THR A 111 0.87 -3.63 25.65
CA THR A 111 0.70 -2.23 26.10
C THR A 111 -0.50 -1.59 25.43
N MET A 112 -0.67 -1.81 24.11
CA MET A 112 -1.84 -1.31 23.39
C MET A 112 -3.13 -1.90 23.96
N GLU A 113 -3.21 -3.24 24.09
CA GLU A 113 -4.39 -3.96 24.58
C GLU A 113 -4.79 -3.55 26.00
N SER A 114 -3.82 -3.25 26.86
CA SER A 114 -4.07 -2.75 28.22
C SER A 114 -4.44 -1.27 28.29
N THR A 115 -4.06 -0.47 27.28
CA THR A 115 -4.33 0.97 27.23
C THR A 115 -5.66 1.29 26.54
N VAL A 116 -6.08 0.49 25.56
CA VAL A 116 -7.33 0.70 24.84
C VAL A 116 -8.50 -0.05 25.50
N PRO A 117 -9.74 0.49 25.46
CA PRO A 117 -10.90 -0.21 25.99
C PRO A 117 -11.10 -1.58 25.30
N PRO A 118 -11.61 -2.61 26.01
CA PRO A 118 -11.82 -3.96 25.44
C PRO A 118 -12.70 -3.98 24.19
N ASP A 119 -13.61 -3.03 24.07
CA ASP A 119 -14.56 -2.92 22.96
C ASP A 119 -13.99 -2.20 21.73
N PHE A 120 -12.79 -1.63 21.85
CA PHE A 120 -12.14 -0.84 20.79
C PHE A 120 -11.93 -1.68 19.52
N PHE A 121 -11.50 -2.94 19.67
CA PHE A 121 -11.26 -3.84 18.55
C PHE A 121 -12.49 -4.64 18.12
N GLN A 122 -13.53 -4.76 18.96
CA GLN A 122 -14.74 -5.49 18.59
C GLN A 122 -15.47 -4.85 17.41
N LYS A 123 -15.43 -3.52 17.32
CA LYS A 123 -16.09 -2.73 16.26
C LYS A 123 -15.49 -2.96 14.86
N ILE A 124 -14.27 -3.50 14.78
CA ILE A 124 -13.56 -3.78 13.52
C ILE A 124 -14.09 -5.08 12.86
N LYS A 125 -14.66 -6.01 13.65
CA LYS A 125 -15.18 -7.30 13.15
C LYS A 125 -16.63 -7.26 12.62
N THR A 126 -17.38 -6.18 12.81
CA THR A 126 -18.84 -6.15 12.59
C THR A 126 -19.32 -5.37 11.36
N LYS A 127 -18.44 -5.01 10.41
CA LYS A 127 -18.85 -4.28 9.19
C LYS A 127 -18.73 -5.09 7.90
N SER A 128 -19.28 -6.30 7.90
CA SER A 128 -19.50 -7.07 6.67
C SER A 128 -20.97 -7.49 6.53
N GLU A 129 -21.92 -6.57 6.69
CA GLU A 129 -23.27 -6.84 6.22
C GLU A 129 -24.06 -5.55 5.93
N SER A 130 -24.56 -5.49 4.70
CA SER A 130 -25.54 -4.53 4.15
C SER A 130 -25.07 -3.11 3.78
N CYS A 131 -24.54 -2.97 2.55
CA CYS A 131 -24.95 -1.87 1.69
C CYS A 131 -25.89 -2.41 0.59
N LYS A 132 -27.18 -2.50 0.93
CA LYS A 132 -28.25 -2.67 -0.05
C LYS A 132 -28.36 -1.39 -0.89
N LYS A 133 -28.32 -1.59 -2.22
CA LYS A 133 -28.61 -0.65 -3.31
C LYS A 133 -29.50 0.53 -2.90
N LYS A 134 -29.02 1.76 -3.12
CA LYS A 134 -29.86 2.89 -3.55
C LYS A 134 -29.16 3.63 -4.69
N LYS A 135 -29.78 3.56 -5.88
CA LYS A 135 -29.46 4.40 -7.04
C LYS A 135 -30.03 5.80 -6.81
N ALA A 136 -29.24 6.79 -7.25
CA ALA A 136 -29.60 8.06 -7.90
C ALA A 136 -29.23 9.35 -7.17
N SER A 137 -28.44 10.14 -7.91
CA SER A 137 -28.28 11.60 -7.93
C SER A 137 -27.50 12.28 -6.81
N GLY A 138 -26.59 13.17 -7.22
CA GLY A 138 -26.11 14.29 -6.39
C GLY A 138 -24.61 14.31 -6.16
N THR A 139 -23.92 15.15 -6.93
CA THR A 139 -22.59 15.71 -6.65
C THR A 139 -22.41 16.04 -5.17
N SER A 140 -21.37 15.54 -4.50
CA SER A 140 -20.95 16.08 -3.21
C SER A 140 -19.55 15.62 -2.79
N TYR A 141 -18.59 16.55 -2.93
CA TYR A 141 -17.35 16.76 -2.18
C TYR A 141 -16.49 15.54 -1.78
N CYS A 142 -15.31 15.48 -2.42
CA CYS A 142 -14.12 14.83 -1.89
C CYS A 142 -13.65 15.62 -0.66
N SER A 143 -14.24 15.34 0.51
CA SER A 143 -13.86 15.93 1.79
C SER A 143 -12.69 15.14 2.41
N TYR A 144 -11.49 15.26 1.84
CA TYR A 144 -10.25 14.77 2.46
C TYR A 144 -9.13 15.81 2.44
N LEU A 145 -9.48 17.10 2.53
CA LEU A 145 -8.53 18.21 2.69
C LEU A 145 -8.95 19.21 3.77
N SER A 146 -9.67 18.78 4.82
CA SER A 146 -10.10 19.68 5.90
C SER A 146 -9.53 19.34 7.28
N LEU A 147 -8.47 18.54 7.36
CA LEU A 147 -7.72 18.34 8.62
C LEU A 147 -6.23 18.04 8.35
N LEU A 148 -5.60 18.96 7.61
CA LEU A 148 -4.23 19.39 7.91
C LEU A 148 -4.34 20.72 8.65
#